data_AF-A0A9D2C949-F1
#
_entry.id   AF-A0A9D2C949-F1
#
_cell.length_a   1.000
_cell.length_b   1.000
_cell.length_c   1.000
_cell.angle_alpha   90.00
_cell.angle_beta   90.00
_cell.angle_gamma   90.00
#
_symmetry.space_group_name_H-M   'P 1'
#
loop_
_entity.id
_entity.type
_entity.pdbx_description
1 polymer ?
#
loop_
_entity_poly.entity_id
_entity_poly.type
_entity_poly.pdbx_seq_one_letter_code
_entity_poly.pdbx_strand_id
1 'polypeptide(L)'
;MTIDLVEAIWTLLRFTVGCFFVWSAAVKLQDLQRFWQRIANYELSPPLVTKLLAAAIPPVELLAGLQFAAGINARAAGLILAALLLIFTTAMVIRLVRGAEHDCGCGKNEHPLSWALVGRNISIGAALVVSYMNVSTEFLSEPLVAGTTCLVAIFISIAVFQSLSLRRKGEEHVNSPGDD
;
A
#
# COMPACT_ATOMS: atom_id res chain seq x y z
N MET A 1 -21.43 -30.33 7.03
CA MET A 1 -20.52 -30.62 5.91
C MET A 1 -20.52 -29.52 4.83
N THR A 2 -21.66 -29.15 4.23
CA THR A 2 -21.69 -28.05 3.23
C THR A 2 -21.40 -26.68 3.84
N ILE A 3 -21.92 -26.40 5.04
CA ILE A 3 -21.68 -25.14 5.76
C ILE A 3 -20.20 -24.99 6.14
N ASP A 4 -19.56 -26.06 6.65
CA ASP A 4 -18.15 -26.05 7.06
C ASP A 4 -17.19 -25.83 5.87
N LEU A 5 -17.52 -26.40 4.71
CA LEU A 5 -16.74 -26.22 3.48
C LEU A 5 -16.79 -24.76 2.99
N VAL A 6 -17.96 -24.13 3.07
CA VAL A 6 -18.14 -22.74 2.65
C VAL A 6 -17.31 -21.82 3.55
N GLU A 7 -17.39 -21.96 4.88
CA GLU A 7 -16.57 -21.18 5.83
C GLU A 7 -15.07 -21.34 5.62
N ALA A 8 -14.62 -22.57 5.33
CA ALA A 8 -13.21 -22.83 5.02
C ALA A 8 -12.76 -22.09 3.74
N ILE A 9 -13.60 -22.05 2.70
CA ILE A 9 -13.31 -21.34 1.45
C ILE A 9 -13.17 -19.83 1.71
N TRP A 10 -14.09 -19.21 2.46
CA TRP A 10 -14.01 -17.79 2.78
C TRP A 10 -12.75 -17.45 3.58
N THR A 11 -12.41 -18.28 4.56
CA THR A 11 -11.21 -18.10 5.40
C THR A 11 -9.94 -18.22 4.56
N LEU A 12 -9.89 -19.21 3.66
CA LEU A 12 -8.77 -19.41 2.75
C LEU A 12 -8.61 -18.21 1.80
N LEU A 13 -9.70 -17.74 1.19
CA LEU A 13 -9.67 -16.57 0.31
C LEU A 13 -9.16 -15.33 1.05
N ARG A 14 -9.68 -15.06 2.26
CA ARG A 14 -9.23 -13.95 3.09
C ARG A 14 -7.73 -14.05 3.41
N PHE A 15 -7.27 -15.24 3.80
CA PHE A 15 -5.87 -15.49 4.10
C PHE A 15 -4.98 -15.24 2.87
N THR A 16 -5.35 -15.80 1.71
CA THR A 16 -4.62 -15.60 0.46
C THR A 16 -4.55 -14.12 0.05
N VAL A 17 -5.67 -13.39 0.13
CA VAL A 17 -5.71 -11.96 -0.17
C VAL A 17 -4.83 -11.17 0.79
N GLY A 18 -4.93 -11.42 2.10
CA GLY A 18 -4.08 -10.74 3.09
C GLY A 18 -2.59 -11.03 2.87
N CYS A 19 -2.22 -12.28 2.61
CA CYS A 19 -0.84 -12.66 2.26
C CYS A 19 -0.33 -11.98 0.99
N PHE A 20 -1.19 -11.79 -0.02
CA PHE A 20 -0.82 -11.04 -1.22
C PHE A 20 -0.39 -9.60 -0.89
N PHE A 21 -1.16 -8.90 -0.06
CA PHE A 21 -0.83 -7.53 0.36
C PHE A 21 0.43 -7.48 1.22
N VAL A 22 0.63 -8.45 2.11
CA VAL A 22 1.88 -8.58 2.90
C VAL A 22 3.09 -8.74 1.98
N TRP A 23 3.00 -9.64 1.01
CA TRP A 23 4.07 -9.85 0.03
C TRP A 23 4.31 -8.59 -0.82
N SER A 24 3.24 -7.95 -1.29
CA SER A 24 3.33 -6.71 -2.08
C SER A 24 4.02 -5.59 -1.29
N ALA A 25 3.67 -5.42 -0.02
CA ALA A 25 4.30 -4.45 0.87
C ALA A 25 5.78 -4.77 1.12
N ALA A 26 6.13 -6.05 1.31
CA ALA A 26 7.53 -6.47 1.50
C ALA A 26 8.40 -6.12 0.30
N VAL A 27 7.91 -6.36 -0.92
CA VAL A 27 8.62 -5.97 -2.16
C VAL A 27 8.82 -4.46 -2.25
N LYS A 28 7.82 -3.66 -1.84
CA LYS A 28 7.93 -2.18 -1.81
C LYS A 28 8.93 -1.69 -0.74
N LEU A 29 8.98 -2.35 0.40
CA LEU A 29 9.91 -2.01 1.50
C LEU A 29 11.37 -2.35 1.17
N GLN A 30 11.62 -3.38 0.36
CA GLN A 30 12.96 -3.73 -0.10
C GLN A 30 13.60 -2.62 -0.95
N ASP A 31 12.80 -1.85 -1.69
CA ASP A 31 13.28 -0.78 -2.55
C ASP A 31 12.30 0.40 -2.56
N LEU A 32 12.25 1.11 -1.42
CA LEU A 32 11.43 2.30 -1.25
C LEU A 32 11.76 3.41 -2.26
N GLN A 33 13.01 3.50 -2.71
CA GLN A 33 13.44 4.50 -3.68
C GLN A 33 12.78 4.26 -5.03
N ARG A 34 12.79 3.01 -5.53
CA ARG A 34 12.06 2.67 -6.75
C ARG A 34 10.55 2.84 -6.59
N PHE A 35 9.99 2.49 -5.43
CA PHE A 35 8.57 2.71 -5.19
C PHE A 35 8.18 4.19 -5.20
N TRP A 36 9.02 5.06 -4.62
CA TRP A 36 8.83 6.51 -4.71
C TRP A 36 8.88 7.01 -6.15
N GLN A 37 9.85 6.58 -6.95
CA GLN A 37 9.93 6.95 -8.37
C GLN A 37 8.67 6.53 -9.14
N ARG A 38 8.14 5.33 -8.88
CA ARG A 38 6.87 4.88 -9.45
C ARG A 38 5.70 5.77 -9.06
N ILE A 39 5.59 6.17 -7.79
CA ILE A 39 4.52 7.08 -7.34
C ILE A 39 4.69 8.46 -7.98
N ALA A 40 5.92 8.98 -8.05
CA ALA A 40 6.23 10.28 -8.66
C ALA A 40 5.80 10.34 -10.13
N ASN A 41 5.98 9.23 -10.84
CA ASN A 41 5.62 9.10 -12.26
C ASN A 41 4.12 9.14 -12.55
N TYR A 42 3.25 9.05 -11.54
CA TYR A 42 1.82 9.29 -11.74
C TYR A 42 1.46 10.78 -11.82
N GLU A 43 2.38 11.69 -11.42
CA GLU A 43 2.19 13.14 -11.45
C GLU A 43 0.92 13.63 -10.72
N LEU A 44 0.42 12.85 -9.76
CA LEU A 44 -0.81 13.13 -9.02
C LEU A 44 -0.60 14.08 -7.84
N SER A 45 0.64 14.22 -7.36
CA SER A 45 0.94 14.97 -6.14
C SER A 45 2.31 15.67 -6.19
N PRO A 46 2.49 16.77 -5.43
CA PRO A 46 3.79 17.43 -5.30
C PRO A 46 4.87 16.49 -4.76
N PRO A 47 6.16 16.71 -5.10
CA PRO A 47 7.24 15.80 -4.73
C PRO A 47 7.31 15.45 -3.23
N LEU A 48 6.99 16.40 -2.35
CA LEU A 48 6.97 16.18 -0.89
C LEU A 48 5.89 15.19 -0.48
N VAL A 49 4.67 15.36 -1.01
CA VAL A 49 3.53 14.47 -0.73
C VAL A 49 3.80 13.08 -1.28
N THR A 50 4.38 12.99 -2.49
CA THR A 50 4.77 11.72 -3.10
C THR A 50 5.77 10.94 -2.24
N LYS A 51 6.77 11.61 -1.66
CA LYS A 51 7.74 10.99 -0.75
C LYS A 51 7.07 10.46 0.52
N LEU A 52 6.18 11.24 1.11
CA LEU A 52 5.43 10.84 2.30
C LEU A 52 4.54 9.62 2.02
N LEU A 53 3.80 9.64 0.91
CA LEU A 53 2.97 8.51 0.48
C LEU A 53 3.82 7.25 0.23
N ALA A 54 4.94 7.39 -0.46
CA ALA A 54 5.83 6.26 -0.74
C ALA A 54 6.40 5.61 0.53
N ALA A 55 6.66 6.40 1.57
CA ALA A 55 7.12 5.90 2.86
C ALA A 55 5.99 5.30 3.72
N ALA A 56 4.80 5.90 3.69
CA ALA A 56 3.69 5.52 4.57
C ALA A 56 2.87 4.33 4.04
N ILE A 57 2.69 4.21 2.73
CA ILE A 57 1.83 3.19 2.11
C ILE A 57 2.30 1.76 2.44
N PRO A 58 3.58 1.37 2.24
CA PRO A 58 3.98 -0.03 2.41
C PRO A 58 3.80 -0.55 3.85
N PRO A 59 4.16 0.20 4.92
CA PRO A 59 3.86 -0.23 6.29
C PRO A 59 2.35 -0.37 6.57
N VAL A 60 1.52 0.55 6.08
CA VAL A 60 0.06 0.48 6.25
C VAL A 60 -0.50 -0.76 5.55
N GLU A 61 -0.07 -1.02 4.32
CA GLU A 61 -0.45 -2.19 3.53
C GLU A 61 -0.01 -3.50 4.22
N LEU A 62 1.21 -3.51 4.80
CA LEU A 62 1.73 -4.67 5.52
C LEU A 62 0.90 -4.97 6.77
N LEU A 63 0.65 -3.97 7.62
CA LEU A 63 -0.11 -4.13 8.86
C LEU A 63 -1.56 -4.52 8.57
N ALA A 64 -2.20 -3.90 7.60
CA ALA A 64 -3.55 -4.23 7.19
C ALA A 64 -3.62 -5.63 6.54
N GLY A 65 -2.63 -6.00 5.72
CA GLY A 65 -2.52 -7.34 5.13
C GLY A 65 -2.42 -8.45 6.19
N LEU A 66 -1.59 -8.25 7.21
CA LEU A 66 -1.44 -9.19 8.34
C LEU A 66 -2.73 -9.33 9.13
N GLN A 67 -3.37 -8.20 9.47
CA GLN A 67 -4.63 -8.16 10.19
C GLN A 67 -5.75 -8.86 9.42
N PHE A 68 -5.86 -8.57 8.11
CA PHE A 68 -6.85 -9.20 7.25
C PHE A 68 -6.62 -10.72 7.14
N ALA A 69 -5.38 -11.17 6.93
CA ALA A 69 -5.04 -12.59 6.85
C ALA A 69 -5.34 -13.33 8.16
N ALA A 70 -4.93 -12.76 9.29
CA ALA A 70 -5.13 -13.32 10.62
C ALA A 70 -6.59 -13.26 11.10
N GLY A 71 -7.44 -12.47 10.42
CA GLY A 71 -8.82 -12.22 10.85
C GLY A 71 -8.96 -11.22 11.99
N ILE A 72 -7.88 -10.56 12.40
CA ILE A 72 -7.84 -9.59 13.48
C ILE A 72 -8.21 -8.23 12.89
N ASN A 73 -9.25 -7.54 13.41
CA ASN A 73 -9.72 -6.27 12.87
C ASN A 73 -9.97 -6.32 11.34
N ALA A 74 -10.38 -7.49 10.81
CA ALA A 74 -10.43 -7.74 9.37
C ALA A 74 -11.36 -6.78 8.62
N ARG A 75 -12.36 -6.17 9.27
CA ARG A 75 -13.18 -5.12 8.66
C ARG A 75 -12.37 -3.85 8.39
N ALA A 76 -11.71 -3.30 9.41
CA ALA A 76 -10.93 -2.08 9.25
C ALA A 76 -9.77 -2.30 8.29
N ALA A 77 -9.05 -3.41 8.44
CA ALA A 77 -7.98 -3.81 7.55
C ALA A 77 -8.46 -3.98 6.10
N GLY A 78 -9.57 -4.67 5.88
CA GLY A 78 -10.15 -4.86 4.55
C GLY A 78 -10.53 -3.54 3.87
N LEU A 79 -11.11 -2.59 4.61
CA LEU A 79 -11.43 -1.25 4.08
C LEU A 79 -10.18 -0.47 3.69
N ILE A 80 -9.13 -0.50 4.52
CA ILE A 80 -7.84 0.14 4.22
C ILE A 80 -7.23 -0.45 2.94
N LEU A 81 -7.17 -1.77 2.84
CA LEU A 81 -6.63 -2.47 1.67
C LEU A 81 -7.45 -2.18 0.41
N ALA A 82 -8.78 -2.17 0.51
CA ALA A 82 -9.67 -1.82 -0.60
C ALA A 82 -9.45 -0.39 -1.09
N ALA A 83 -9.34 0.57 -0.17
CA ALA A 83 -9.08 1.97 -0.51
C ALA A 83 -7.73 2.14 -1.19
N LEU A 84 -6.66 1.54 -0.65
CA LEU A 84 -5.33 1.57 -1.27
C LEU A 84 -5.36 0.94 -2.68
N LEU A 85 -5.96 -0.23 -2.82
CA LEU A 85 -6.07 -0.93 -4.10
C LEU A 85 -6.83 -0.09 -5.14
N LEU A 86 -7.93 0.56 -4.74
CA LEU A 86 -8.71 1.43 -5.60
C LEU A 86 -7.90 2.64 -6.07
N ILE A 87 -7.19 3.31 -5.15
CA ILE A 87 -6.33 4.47 -5.46
C ILE A 87 -5.24 4.08 -6.46
N PHE A 88 -4.51 2.99 -6.20
CA PHE A 88 -3.46 2.52 -7.11
C PHE A 88 -4.01 2.12 -8.47
N THR A 89 -5.14 1.40 -8.50
CA THR A 89 -5.76 0.97 -9.76
C THR A 89 -6.23 2.17 -10.57
N THR A 90 -6.81 3.17 -9.92
CA THR A 90 -7.24 4.42 -10.58
C THR A 90 -6.04 5.16 -11.15
N ALA A 91 -4.96 5.30 -10.39
CA ALA A 91 -3.72 5.93 -10.85
C ALA A 91 -3.13 5.20 -12.08
N MET A 92 -3.11 3.86 -12.06
CA MET A 92 -2.68 3.03 -13.18
C MET A 92 -3.55 3.21 -14.42
N VAL A 93 -4.87 3.22 -14.26
CA VAL A 93 -5.82 3.42 -15.38
C VAL A 93 -5.63 4.81 -16.00
N ILE A 94 -5.54 5.86 -15.20
CA ILE A 94 -5.29 7.23 -15.69
C ILE A 94 -4.00 7.27 -16.53
N ARG A 95 -2.94 6.61 -16.04
CA ARG A 95 -1.63 6.60 -16.71
C ARG A 95 -1.66 5.81 -18.02
N LEU A 96 -2.34 4.66 -18.05
CA LEU A 96 -2.55 3.87 -19.27
C LEU A 96 -3.37 4.64 -20.32
N VAL A 97 -4.44 5.32 -19.89
CA VAL A 97 -5.29 6.12 -20.80
C VAL A 97 -4.53 7.30 -21.40
N ARG A 98 -3.54 7.85 -20.69
CA ARG A 98 -2.63 8.90 -21.19
C ARG A 98 -1.54 8.38 -22.15
N GLY A 99 -1.55 7.09 -22.49
CA GLY A 99 -0.61 6.51 -23.45
C GLY A 99 0.74 6.10 -22.84
N ALA A 100 0.83 5.93 -21.52
CA ALA A 100 2.05 5.42 -20.90
C ALA A 100 2.17 3.90 -21.11
N GLU A 101 3.22 3.47 -21.81
CA GLU A 101 3.49 2.04 -22.07
C GLU A 101 4.45 1.40 -21.06
N HIS A 102 5.16 2.22 -20.27
CA HIS A 102 6.23 1.77 -19.37
C HIS A 102 6.14 2.44 -17.99
N ASP A 103 6.50 1.70 -16.95
CA ASP A 103 6.67 2.25 -15.60
C ASP A 103 8.11 2.77 -15.49
N CYS A 104 8.35 4.04 -15.85
CA CYS A 104 9.68 4.61 -16.13
C CYS A 104 10.62 4.78 -14.90
N GLY A 105 10.74 3.82 -13.99
CA GLY A 105 11.68 3.82 -12.86
C GLY A 105 13.12 3.40 -13.23
N CYS A 106 13.60 3.83 -14.41
CA CYS A 106 14.99 3.77 -14.92
C CYS A 106 15.78 2.46 -14.62
N GLY A 107 15.28 1.31 -15.07
CA GLY A 107 16.04 0.04 -15.09
C GLY A 107 15.74 -0.83 -16.32
N LYS A 108 16.76 -1.50 -16.88
CA LYS A 108 16.67 -2.38 -18.08
C LYS A 108 15.68 -3.57 -17.97
N ASN A 109 15.11 -3.83 -16.79
CA ASN A 109 14.24 -4.98 -16.51
C ASN A 109 12.87 -4.55 -15.95
N GLU A 110 12.42 -3.31 -16.16
CA GLU A 110 11.12 -2.88 -15.65
C GLU A 110 9.98 -3.48 -16.46
N HIS A 111 9.09 -4.20 -15.75
CA HIS A 111 7.91 -4.78 -16.37
C HIS A 111 6.97 -3.69 -16.89
N PRO A 112 6.47 -3.82 -18.13
CA PRO A 112 5.60 -2.82 -18.73
C PRO A 112 4.31 -2.66 -17.90
N LEU A 113 3.90 -1.41 -17.73
CA LEU A 113 2.59 -1.11 -17.17
C LEU A 113 1.56 -1.58 -18.20
N SER A 114 0.72 -2.54 -17.83
CA SER A 114 -0.21 -3.19 -18.75
C SER A 114 -1.60 -3.32 -18.17
N TRP A 115 -2.60 -3.43 -19.05
CA TRP A 115 -3.99 -3.73 -18.68
C TRP A 115 -4.13 -5.05 -17.91
N ALA A 116 -3.19 -5.99 -18.07
CA ALA A 116 -3.15 -7.21 -17.28
C ALA A 116 -2.96 -6.93 -15.78
N LEU A 117 -2.16 -5.92 -15.42
CA LEU A 117 -1.98 -5.52 -14.02
C LEU A 117 -3.27 -4.90 -13.43
N VAL A 118 -4.01 -4.12 -14.24
CA VAL A 118 -5.32 -3.60 -13.86
C VAL A 118 -6.30 -4.75 -13.64
N GLY A 119 -6.35 -5.72 -14.57
CA GLY A 119 -7.17 -6.93 -14.44
C GLY A 119 -6.86 -7.74 -13.19
N ARG A 120 -5.57 -7.91 -12.87
CA ARG A 120 -5.12 -8.54 -11.63
C ARG A 120 -5.64 -7.78 -10.41
N ASN A 121 -5.51 -6.45 -10.37
CA ASN A 121 -6.02 -5.66 -9.25
C ASN A 121 -7.53 -5.78 -9.11
N ILE A 122 -8.28 -5.80 -10.21
CA ILE A 122 -9.73 -6.02 -10.20
C ILE A 122 -10.06 -7.40 -9.61
N SER A 123 -9.35 -8.46 -10.02
CA SER A 123 -9.58 -9.80 -9.47
C SER A 123 -9.29 -9.89 -7.97
N ILE A 124 -8.24 -9.22 -7.51
CA ILE A 124 -7.90 -9.15 -6.08
C ILE A 124 -8.93 -8.33 -5.32
N GLY A 125 -9.40 -7.22 -5.90
CA GLY A 125 -10.45 -6.40 -5.32
C GLY A 125 -11.78 -7.16 -5.19
N ALA A 126 -12.16 -7.93 -6.21
CA ALA A 126 -13.31 -8.81 -6.14
C ALA A 126 -13.16 -9.87 -5.05
N ALA A 127 -12.00 -10.55 -4.99
CA ALA A 127 -11.70 -11.53 -3.95
C ALA A 127 -11.70 -10.92 -2.54
N LEU A 128 -11.23 -9.68 -2.39
CA LEU A 128 -11.28 -8.93 -1.14
C LEU A 128 -12.73 -8.65 -0.74
N VAL A 129 -13.56 -8.12 -1.65
CA VAL A 129 -14.98 -7.82 -1.38
C VAL A 129 -15.73 -9.09 -0.97
N VAL A 130 -15.54 -10.17 -1.72
CA VAL A 130 -16.06 -11.50 -1.41
C VAL A 130 -15.64 -11.89 0.01
N SER A 131 -14.34 -11.93 0.29
CA SER A 131 -13.81 -12.30 1.62
C SER A 131 -14.25 -11.37 2.76
N TYR A 132 -14.60 -10.11 2.46
CA TYR A 132 -15.07 -9.13 3.43
C TYR A 132 -16.50 -9.41 3.91
N MET A 133 -17.37 -9.92 3.03
CA MET A 133 -18.78 -10.18 3.34
C MET A 133 -18.96 -11.23 4.46
N ASN A 134 -17.99 -12.13 4.62
CA ASN A 134 -17.99 -13.16 5.66
C ASN A 134 -17.08 -12.84 6.87
N VAL A 135 -16.73 -11.56 7.06
CA VAL A 135 -16.04 -11.16 8.29
C VAL A 135 -17.08 -11.03 9.40
N SER A 136 -17.11 -11.98 10.34
CA SER A 136 -17.93 -11.92 11.54
C SER A 136 -17.49 -10.77 12.48
N THR A 137 -18.46 -10.05 13.05
CA THR A 137 -18.27 -9.04 14.12
C THR A 137 -17.90 -9.74 15.43
N GLU A 138 -16.68 -10.25 15.60
CA GLU A 138 -16.22 -10.41 16.98
C GLU A 138 -15.72 -9.05 17.48
N PHE A 139 -16.61 -8.42 18.24
CA PHE A 139 -16.55 -7.10 18.85
C PHE A 139 -15.80 -7.18 20.20
N LEU A 140 -14.48 -7.29 20.21
CA LEU A 140 -13.65 -7.00 21.40
C LEU A 140 -12.23 -6.65 20.90
N SER A 141 -11.63 -5.48 21.16
CA SER A 141 -11.90 -4.42 22.11
C SER A 141 -11.26 -3.09 21.60
N GLU A 142 -11.91 -1.96 21.86
CA GLU A 142 -11.43 -0.57 21.66
C GLU A 142 -9.90 -0.34 21.77
N PRO A 143 -9.15 -0.92 22.74
CA PRO A 143 -7.70 -0.74 22.85
C PRO A 143 -6.88 -1.28 21.67
N LEU A 144 -7.33 -2.32 20.95
CA LEU A 144 -6.57 -2.89 19.83
C LEU A 144 -6.73 -2.08 18.55
N VAL A 145 -7.93 -1.53 18.32
CA VAL A 145 -8.19 -0.56 17.25
C VAL A 145 -7.39 0.71 17.53
N ALA A 146 -7.44 1.22 18.76
CA ALA A 146 -6.63 2.35 19.21
C ALA A 146 -5.12 2.09 19.02
N GLY A 147 -4.64 0.89 19.36
CA GLY A 147 -3.25 0.49 19.18
C GLY A 147 -2.80 0.45 17.71
N THR A 148 -3.63 -0.08 16.82
CA THR A 148 -3.34 -0.11 15.38
C THR A 148 -3.39 1.28 14.75
N THR A 149 -4.32 2.14 15.15
CA THR A 149 -4.32 3.56 14.74
C THR A 149 -3.12 4.34 15.31
N CYS A 150 -2.70 4.07 16.55
CA CYS A 150 -1.52 4.69 17.15
C CYS A 150 -0.25 4.27 16.42
N LEU A 151 -0.10 2.99 16.05
CA LEU A 151 1.07 2.53 15.29
C LEU A 151 1.12 3.16 13.90
N VAL A 152 0.00 3.23 13.19
CA VAL A 152 -0.08 3.94 11.89
C VAL A 152 0.26 5.43 12.07
N ALA A 153 -0.26 6.09 13.11
CA ALA A 153 0.02 7.50 13.39
C ALA A 153 1.49 7.77 13.78
N ILE A 154 2.10 6.88 14.58
CA ILE A 154 3.52 6.95 14.95
C ILE A 154 4.40 6.73 13.72
N PHE A 155 4.06 5.76 12.86
CA PHE A 155 4.79 5.51 11.63
C PHE A 155 4.68 6.67 10.64
N ILE A 156 3.49 7.26 10.48
CA ILE A 156 3.30 8.50 9.71
C ILE A 156 4.19 9.61 10.29
N SER A 157 4.24 9.75 11.62
CA SER A 157 5.07 10.75 12.29
C SER A 157 6.57 10.53 12.06
N ILE A 158 7.06 9.28 12.05
CA ILE A 158 8.45 8.94 11.74
C ILE A 158 8.76 9.20 10.26
N ALA A 159 7.87 8.84 9.35
CA ALA A 159 8.02 9.11 7.92
C ALA A 159 8.09 10.62 7.64
N VAL A 160 7.24 11.41 8.33
CA VAL A 160 7.30 12.87 8.31
C VAL A 160 8.64 13.37 8.85
N PHE A 161 9.10 12.86 10.01
CA PHE A 161 10.38 13.25 10.59
C PHE A 161 11.57 12.95 9.66
N GLN A 162 11.59 11.78 9.03
CA GLN A 162 12.63 11.41 8.07
C GLN A 162 12.61 12.35 6.85
N SER A 163 11.43 12.70 6.34
CA SER A 163 11.31 13.64 5.22
C SER A 163 11.82 15.05 5.55
N LEU A 164 11.57 15.53 6.78
CA LEU A 164 12.08 16.81 7.28
C LEU A 164 13.60 16.79 7.47
N SER A 165 14.14 15.68 7.96
CA SER A 165 15.59 15.52 8.14
C SER A 165 16.35 15.60 6.80
N LEU A 166 15.75 15.08 5.72
CA LEU A 166 16.30 15.16 4.37
C LEU A 166 16.20 16.57 3.77
N ARG A 167 15.14 17.33 4.09
CA ARG A 167 15.01 18.74 3.70
C ARG A 167 16.12 19.59 4.32
N ARG A 168 16.43 19.36 5.61
CA ARG A 168 17.50 20.08 6.33
C ARG A 168 18.88 19.85 5.69
N LYS A 169 19.22 18.59 5.37
CA LYS A 169 20.48 18.27 4.68
C LYS A 169 20.57 18.85 3.27
N GLY A 170 19.45 18.91 2.54
CA GLY A 170 19.39 19.55 1.23
C GLY A 170 19.61 21.06 1.30
N GLU A 171 19.02 21.73 2.30
CA GLU A 171 19.23 23.16 2.55
C GLU A 171 20.66 23.47 3.01
N GLU A 172 21.27 22.62 3.85
CA GLU A 172 22.67 22.75 4.28
C GLU A 172 23.66 22.61 3.11
N HIS A 173 23.42 21.69 2.16
CA HIS A 173 24.28 21.57 0.98
C HIS A 173 24.14 22.73 -0.02
N VAL A 174 22.96 23.36 -0.10
CA VAL A 174 22.73 24.53 -0.96
C VAL A 174 23.27 25.83 -0.32
N ASN A 175 23.21 25.93 1.01
CA ASN A 175 23.70 27.09 1.76
C ASN A 175 25.13 26.94 2.31
N SER A 176 25.82 25.82 2.03
CA SER A 176 27.24 25.72 2.31
C SER A 176 27.95 26.73 1.39
N PRO A 177 28.70 27.69 1.95
CA PRO A 177 29.55 28.55 1.13
C PRO A 177 30.41 27.63 0.25
N GLY A 178 30.44 27.89 -1.05
CA GLY A 178 31.46 27.29 -1.91
C GLY A 178 32.81 27.68 -1.32
N ASP A 179 33.48 26.71 -0.71
CA ASP A 179 34.92 26.80 -0.47
C ASP A 179 35.59 26.60 -1.84
N ASP A 180 35.57 27.68 -2.63
CA ASP A 180 36.45 27.92 -3.76
C ASP A 180 37.26 29.21 -3.51
#